data_AF-A0A527ZCQ0-F1
#
_entry.id   AF-A0A527ZCQ0-F1
#
_cell.length_a   1.000
_cell.length_b   1.000
_cell.length_c   1.000
_cell.angle_alpha   90.00
_cell.angle_beta   90.00
_cell.angle_gamma   90.00
#
_symmetry.space_group_name_H-M   'P 1'
#
loop_
_entity.id
_entity.type
_entity.pdbx_description
1 polymer ?
#
loop_
_entity_poly.entity_id
_entity_poly.type
_entity_poly.pdbx_seq_one_letter_code
_entity_poly.pdbx_strand_id
1 'polypeptide(L)' 'PHTKYALPAYYIVAPAEASSNLARYDGVRYGLRVPGKDIVDMYEKTRAAGFGREVKRRIMIGTYVLSAGYYDAYYL' A
#
# COMPACT_ATOMS: atom_id res chain seq x y z
N PRO A 1 -1.44 29.42 -7.80
CA PRO A 1 -0.80 29.66 -6.48
C PRO A 1 -1.32 28.70 -5.39
N HIS A 2 -0.87 27.44 -5.38
CA HIS A 2 -0.90 26.50 -4.23
C HIS A 2 0.25 25.48 -4.31
N THR A 3 1.21 25.69 -5.23
CA THR A 3 2.25 24.73 -5.61
C THR A 3 3.10 24.24 -4.43
N LYS A 4 3.28 25.07 -3.39
CA LYS A 4 3.98 24.68 -2.15
C LYS A 4 3.34 23.50 -1.40
N TYR A 5 2.04 23.25 -1.60
CA TYR A 5 1.32 22.14 -0.99
C TYR A 5 1.18 20.92 -1.91
N ALA A 6 1.60 21.03 -3.17
CA ALA A 6 1.43 19.95 -4.15
C ALA A 6 2.20 18.69 -3.74
N LEU A 7 3.42 18.84 -3.25
CA LEU A 7 4.25 17.71 -2.82
C LEU A 7 3.68 16.96 -1.59
N PRO A 8 3.33 17.63 -0.47
CA PRO A 8 2.74 16.92 0.67
C PRO A 8 1.39 16.31 0.33
N ALA A 9 0.52 17.00 -0.43
CA ALA A 9 -0.76 16.44 -0.87
C ALA A 9 -0.56 15.17 -1.73
N TYR A 10 0.41 15.19 -2.64
CA TYR A 10 0.76 14.04 -3.48
C TYR A 10 1.19 12.83 -2.64
N TYR A 11 1.99 13.03 -1.60
CA TYR A 11 2.46 11.95 -0.72
C TYR A 11 1.41 11.41 0.26
N ILE A 12 0.22 12.00 0.30
CA ILE A 12 -0.94 11.47 1.02
C ILE A 12 -1.80 10.66 0.04
N VAL A 13 -2.25 11.31 -1.05
CA VAL A 13 -3.21 10.71 -1.98
C VAL A 13 -2.61 9.55 -2.78
N ALA A 14 -1.43 9.74 -3.37
CA ALA A 14 -0.87 8.74 -4.26
C ALA A 14 -0.49 7.43 -3.52
N PRO A 15 0.12 7.46 -2.32
CA PRO A 15 0.35 6.24 -1.54
C PRO A 15 -0.94 5.57 -1.05
N ALA A 16 -1.95 6.35 -0.65
CA ALA A 16 -3.27 5.82 -0.26
C ALA A 16 -3.90 5.01 -1.41
N GLU A 17 -3.99 5.60 -2.60
CA GLU A 17 -4.51 4.90 -3.78
C GLU A 17 -3.64 3.70 -4.18
N ALA A 18 -2.31 3.86 -4.12
CA ALA A 18 -1.37 2.78 -4.43
C ALA A 18 -1.60 1.59 -3.49
N SER A 19 -1.84 1.81 -2.20
CA SER A 19 -2.05 0.75 -1.21
C SER A 19 -3.23 -0.16 -1.56
N SER A 20 -4.35 0.44 -1.96
CA SER A 20 -5.55 -0.26 -2.43
C SER A 20 -5.34 -0.91 -3.80
N ASN A 21 -4.71 -0.19 -4.74
CA ASN A 21 -4.47 -0.69 -6.08
C ASN A 21 -3.52 -1.90 -6.12
N LEU A 22 -2.50 -1.91 -5.27
CA LEU A 22 -1.51 -2.98 -5.18
C LEU A 22 -1.99 -4.16 -4.29
N ALA A 23 -3.15 -4.06 -3.63
CA ALA A 23 -3.71 -5.15 -2.84
C ALA A 23 -4.03 -6.39 -3.69
N ARG A 24 -4.32 -6.20 -4.99
CA ARG A 24 -4.62 -7.28 -5.95
C ARG A 24 -3.46 -8.25 -6.21
N TYR A 25 -2.23 -7.86 -5.89
CA TYR A 25 -1.04 -8.70 -6.08
C TYR A 25 -0.81 -9.53 -4.82
N ASP A 26 -1.42 -10.71 -4.82
CA ASP A 26 -1.52 -11.59 -3.66
C ASP A 26 -1.05 -13.04 -3.95
N GLY A 27 -0.72 -13.34 -5.21
CA GLY A 27 -0.26 -14.66 -5.65
C GLY A 27 -1.36 -15.71 -5.80
N VAL A 28 -2.64 -15.35 -5.68
CA VAL A 28 -3.76 -16.29 -5.83
C VAL A 28 -4.15 -16.47 -7.28
N ARG A 29 -4.32 -15.37 -8.01
CA ARG A 29 -4.78 -15.40 -9.41
C ARG A 29 -3.64 -15.41 -10.42
N TYR A 30 -2.55 -14.70 -10.13
CA TYR A 30 -1.44 -14.52 -11.06
C TYR A 30 -0.17 -14.01 -10.35
N GLY A 31 0.96 -14.09 -11.06
CA GLY A 31 2.24 -13.53 -10.64
C GLY A 31 3.04 -14.44 -9.72
N LEU A 32 3.93 -13.82 -8.94
CA LEU A 32 4.72 -14.52 -7.93
C LEU A 32 3.82 -15.14 -6.87
N ARG A 33 4.11 -16.38 -6.46
CA ARG A 33 3.49 -17.04 -5.32
C ARG A 33 4.56 -17.76 -4.51
N VAL A 34 4.70 -17.38 -3.24
CA VAL A 34 5.63 -18.01 -2.30
C VAL A 34 4.85 -18.94 -1.38
N PRO A 35 5.23 -20.23 -1.26
CA PRO A 35 4.58 -21.16 -0.33
C PRO A 35 4.63 -20.68 1.12
N GLY A 36 3.49 -20.81 1.82
CA GLY A 36 3.35 -20.53 3.25
C GLY A 36 2.67 -21.69 3.97
N LYS A 37 2.74 -21.70 5.31
CA LYS A 37 2.10 -22.70 6.17
C LYS A 37 0.56 -22.65 6.09
N ASP A 38 0.03 -21.47 5.83
CA ASP A 38 -1.38 -21.16 5.68
C ASP A 38 -1.54 -20.02 4.64
N ILE A 39 -2.78 -19.61 4.38
CA ILE A 39 -3.08 -18.57 3.39
C ILE A 39 -2.54 -17.20 3.77
N VAL A 40 -2.48 -16.88 5.08
CA VAL A 40 -2.00 -15.59 5.58
C VAL A 40 -0.49 -15.51 5.38
N ASP A 41 0.24 -16.55 5.80
CA ASP A 41 1.68 -16.67 5.63
C ASP A 41 2.07 -16.68 4.14
N MET A 42 1.27 -17.32 3.29
CA MET A 42 1.45 -17.25 1.84
C MET A 42 1.33 -15.80 1.32
N TYR A 43 0.30 -15.05 1.74
CA TYR A 43 0.14 -13.65 1.34
C TYR A 43 1.30 -12.77 1.79
N GLU A 44 1.69 -12.88 3.06
CA GLU A 44 2.77 -12.09 3.65
C GLU A 44 4.10 -12.36 2.94
N LYS A 45 4.48 -13.63 2.77
CA LYS A 45 5.72 -14.02 2.09
C LYS A 45 5.72 -13.60 0.62
N THR A 46 4.62 -13.80 -0.07
CA THR A 46 4.49 -13.44 -1.49
C THR A 46 4.67 -11.94 -1.70
N ARG A 47 3.98 -11.11 -0.89
CA ARG A 47 4.09 -9.65 -0.98
C ARG A 47 5.45 -9.15 -0.51
N ALA A 48 6.04 -9.78 0.52
CA ALA A 48 7.37 -9.45 1.01
C ALA A 48 8.46 -9.75 -0.03
N ALA A 49 8.36 -10.86 -0.77
CA ALA A 49 9.31 -11.19 -1.82
C ALA A 49 9.07 -10.39 -3.11
N GLY A 50 7.80 -10.12 -3.46
CA GLY A 50 7.43 -9.50 -4.73
C GLY A 50 7.60 -7.99 -4.81
N PHE A 51 7.43 -7.27 -3.69
CA PHE A 51 7.55 -5.81 -3.71
C PHE A 51 8.97 -5.33 -3.37
N GLY A 52 9.43 -4.30 -4.09
CA GLY A 52 10.65 -3.58 -3.76
C GLY A 52 10.49 -2.69 -2.51
N ARG A 53 11.62 -2.21 -1.96
CA ARG A 53 11.64 -1.40 -0.73
C ARG A 53 10.74 -0.15 -0.79
N GLU A 54 10.78 0.59 -1.90
CA GLU A 54 9.99 1.81 -2.07
C GLU A 54 8.48 1.52 -2.14
N VAL A 55 8.09 0.45 -2.84
CA VAL A 55 6.68 0.05 -2.97
C VAL A 55 6.13 -0.34 -1.60
N LYS A 56 6.88 -1.12 -0.81
CA LYS A 56 6.49 -1.45 0.57
C LYS A 56 6.29 -0.19 1.41
N ARG A 57 7.20 0.78 1.34
CA ARG A 57 7.10 2.05 2.08
C ARG A 57 5.81 2.80 1.74
N ARG A 58 5.46 2.90 0.45
CA ARG A 58 4.23 3.56 0.01
C ARG A 58 2.97 2.82 0.44
N ILE A 59 2.96 1.49 0.35
CA ILE A 59 1.83 0.69 0.83
C ILE A 59 1.60 0.95 2.33
N MET A 60 2.66 0.89 3.15
CA MET A 60 2.55 1.11 4.61
C MET A 60 2.01 2.50 4.95
N ILE A 61 2.54 3.56 4.32
CA ILE A 61 2.07 4.94 4.53
C ILE A 61 0.62 5.08 4.04
N GLY A 62 0.29 4.52 2.88
CA GLY A 62 -1.06 4.59 2.31
C GLY A 62 -2.11 3.89 3.17
N THR A 63 -1.82 2.70 3.69
CA THR A 63 -2.72 2.00 4.62
C THR A 63 -2.90 2.76 5.92
N TYR A 64 -1.87 3.46 6.39
CA TYR A 64 -1.96 4.29 7.58
C TYR A 64 -2.85 5.52 7.36
N VAL A 65 -2.66 6.22 6.24
CA VAL A 65 -3.48 7.37 5.83
C VAL A 65 -4.97 7.01 5.75
N LEU A 66 -5.29 5.82 5.24
CA LEU A 66 -6.68 5.32 5.12
C LEU A 66 -7.22 4.68 6.39
N SER A 67 -6.41 4.53 7.45
CA SER A 67 -6.87 3.94 8.70
C SER A 67 -7.91 4.83 9.38
N ALA A 68 -8.87 4.22 10.08
CA ALA A 68 -10.06 4.88 10.61
C ALA A 68 -9.78 6.08 11.55
N GLY A 69 -8.56 6.22 12.08
CA GLY A 69 -8.17 7.37 12.92
C GLY A 69 -7.50 8.53 12.16
N TYR A 70 -7.04 8.31 10.93
CA TYR A 70 -6.32 9.32 10.14
C TYR A 70 -7.05 9.75 8.87
N TYR A 71 -8.08 9.02 8.46
CA TYR A 71 -8.88 9.37 7.29
C TYR A 71 -9.49 10.78 7.41
N ASP A 72 -10.12 11.09 8.55
CA ASP A 72 -10.75 12.39 8.81
C ASP A 72 -9.73 13.54 8.92
N ALA A 73 -8.47 13.24 9.27
CA ALA A 73 -7.43 14.26 9.41
C ALA A 73 -6.84 14.70 8.05
N TYR A 74 -7.11 13.95 6.97
CA TYR A 74 -6.51 14.20 5.65
C TYR A 74 -7.52 14.34 4.50
N TYR A 75 -8.77 13.86 4.66
CA TYR A 75 -9.77 13.84 3.58
C TYR A 75 -11.07 14.61 3.88
N LEU A 76 -11.27 15.14 5.09
CA LEU A 76 -12.40 16.00 5.46
C LEU A 76 -12.01 17.48 5.57
#